data_AF-A0A446CR22-F1
#
_entry.id   AF-A0A446CR22-F1
#
_cell.length_a   1.000
_cell.length_b   1.000
_cell.length_c   1.000
_cell.angle_alpha   90.00
_cell.angle_beta   90.00
_cell.angle_gamma   90.00
#
_symmetry.space_group_name_H-M   'P 1'
#
loop_
_entity.id
_entity.type
_entity.pdbx_description
1 polymer ?
#
loop_
_entity_poly.entity_id
_entity_poly.type
_entity_poly.pdbx_seq_one_letter_code
_entity_poly.pdbx_strand_id
1 'polypeptide(L)'
;MEQAKWDFQIEHPVHENGAWRIGYTLVPPAGAAEERIAVDERFPSAQIAIEEATRLAQIHVADLNGDTAAFEKPTEDEVPFGKNPRF
;
A
#
# COMPACT_ATOMS: atom_id res chain seq x y z
N MET A 1 6.96 18.17 20.23
CA MET A 1 6.72 18.56 18.82
C MET A 1 5.98 17.40 18.20
N GLU A 2 4.72 17.60 17.81
CA GLU A 2 3.97 16.59 17.04
C GLU A 2 4.73 16.37 15.74
N GLN A 3 5.21 15.15 15.52
CA GLN A 3 5.78 14.78 14.24
C GLN A 3 4.62 14.83 13.24
N ALA A 4 4.64 15.81 12.34
CA ALA A 4 3.68 15.86 11.26
C ALA A 4 3.93 14.62 10.39
N LYS A 5 2.97 13.69 10.40
CA LYS A 5 3.01 12.43 9.66
C LYS A 5 2.25 12.56 8.35
N TRP A 6 2.61 11.74 7.38
CA TRP A 6 1.76 11.50 6.21
C TRP A 6 0.45 10.86 6.63
N ASP A 7 -0.62 11.24 5.96
CA ASP A 7 -1.97 10.69 6.11
C ASP A 7 -2.54 10.36 4.71
N PHE A 8 -3.76 9.85 4.63
CA PHE A 8 -4.43 9.54 3.37
C PHE A 8 -5.93 9.82 3.40
N GLN A 9 -6.50 10.06 2.23
CA GLN A 9 -7.94 10.20 2.03
C GLN A 9 -8.41 9.26 0.92
N ILE A 10 -9.40 8.42 1.21
CA ILE A 10 -10.03 7.55 0.23
C ILE A 10 -11.05 8.33 -0.60
N GLU A 11 -11.03 8.14 -1.91
CA GLU A 11 -12.00 8.77 -2.79
C GLU A 11 -13.31 7.97 -2.85
N HIS A 12 -14.36 8.63 -3.33
CA HIS A 12 -15.61 7.92 -3.59
C HIS A 12 -15.41 6.93 -4.76
N PRO A 13 -15.72 5.64 -4.57
CA PRO A 13 -15.63 4.66 -5.63
C PRO A 13 -16.61 5.00 -6.76
N VAL A 14 -16.16 4.83 -8.00
CA VAL A 14 -16.93 5.10 -9.21
C VAL A 14 -17.23 3.78 -9.92
N HIS A 15 -18.46 3.64 -10.41
CA HIS A 15 -18.85 2.49 -11.21
C HIS A 15 -18.71 2.84 -12.70
N GLU A 16 -17.78 2.18 -13.38
CA GLU A 16 -17.47 2.42 -14.79
C GLU A 16 -17.32 1.09 -15.53
N ASN A 17 -17.97 0.95 -16.69
CA ASN A 17 -17.84 -0.22 -17.56
C ASN A 17 -18.15 -1.56 -16.86
N GLY A 18 -19.13 -1.57 -15.94
CA GLY A 18 -19.55 -2.78 -15.21
C GLY A 18 -18.62 -3.20 -14.08
N ALA A 19 -17.67 -2.36 -13.69
CA ALA A 19 -16.79 -2.59 -12.56
C ALA A 19 -16.65 -1.34 -11.70
N TRP A 20 -16.26 -1.54 -10.44
CA TRP A 20 -15.94 -0.47 -9.52
C TRP A 20 -14.46 -0.12 -9.61
N ARG A 21 -14.16 1.17 -9.62
CA ARG A 21 -12.81 1.73 -9.55
C ARG A 21 -12.75 2.75 -8.45
N ILE A 22 -11.55 3.01 -7.96
CA ILE A 22 -11.33 3.92 -6.83
C ILE A 22 -9.90 4.46 -6.88
N GLY A 23 -9.69 5.58 -6.21
CA GLY A 23 -8.37 6.11 -5.92
C GLY A 23 -8.28 6.56 -4.47
N TYR A 24 -7.09 6.97 -4.07
CA TYR A 24 -6.85 7.63 -2.79
C TYR A 24 -5.80 8.72 -2.96
N THR A 25 -5.82 9.69 -2.06
CA THR A 25 -4.86 10.80 -2.04
C THR A 25 -3.98 10.68 -0.81
N LEU A 26 -2.68 10.77 -0.98
CA LEU A 26 -1.70 10.89 0.10
C LEU A 26 -1.60 12.36 0.50
N VAL A 27 -1.79 12.60 1.79
CA VAL A 27 -1.79 13.94 2.39
C VAL A 27 -0.46 14.12 3.11
N PRO A 28 0.42 15.01 2.63
CA PRO A 28 1.72 15.23 3.25
C PRO A 28 1.62 16.00 4.56
N PRO A 29 2.61 15.82 5.45
CA PRO A 29 2.84 16.79 6.50
C PRO A 29 3.30 18.11 5.88
N ALA A 30 2.79 19.23 6.41
CA ALA A 30 2.95 20.59 5.89
C ALA A 30 4.20 20.85 5.03
N GLY A 31 3.99 21.36 3.81
CA GLY A 31 5.06 21.84 2.92
C GLY A 31 5.34 20.99 1.69
N ALA A 32 4.70 19.83 1.54
CA ALA A 32 4.69 19.05 0.29
C ALA A 32 3.32 19.08 -0.40
N ALA A 33 3.26 18.65 -1.65
CA ALA A 33 2.03 18.55 -2.43
C ALA A 33 1.32 17.22 -2.16
N GLU A 34 -0.01 17.25 -2.17
CA GLU A 34 -0.84 16.04 -2.16
C GLU A 34 -0.56 15.19 -3.40
N GLU A 35 -0.60 13.87 -3.23
CA GLU A 35 -0.38 12.93 -4.32
C GLU A 35 -1.61 12.03 -4.50
N ARG A 36 -2.24 12.11 -5.67
CA ARG A 36 -3.41 11.29 -6.01
C ARG A 36 -2.97 10.00 -6.70
N ILE A 37 -3.40 8.87 -6.16
CA ILE A 37 -3.10 7.54 -6.68
C ILE A 37 -4.40 6.89 -7.14
N ALA A 38 -4.46 6.53 -8.43
CA ALA A 38 -5.55 5.73 -8.98
C ALA A 38 -5.23 4.24 -8.79
N VAL A 39 -6.21 3.46 -8.32
CA VAL A 39 -6.10 2.00 -8.29
C VAL A 39 -6.56 1.48 -9.65
N ASP A 40 -5.62 0.95 -10.44
CA ASP A 40 -5.89 0.45 -11.81
C ASP A 40 -6.72 -0.85 -11.82
N GLU A 41 -6.96 -1.45 -10.66
CA GLU A 41 -7.75 -2.65 -10.52
C GLU A 41 -9.26 -2.39 -10.66
N ARG A 42 -9.97 -3.38 -11.19
CA ARG A 42 -11.43 -3.35 -11.39
C ARG A 42 -12.07 -4.29 -10.38
N PHE A 43 -12.92 -3.73 -9.52
CA PHE A 43 -13.52 -4.46 -8.43
C PHE A 43 -14.97 -4.85 -8.71
N PRO A 44 -15.43 -6.01 -8.19
CA PRO A 44 -16.81 -6.46 -8.38
C PRO A 44 -17.81 -5.71 -7.47
N SER A 45 -17.35 -4.99 -6.45
CA SER A 45 -18.20 -4.17 -5.57
C SER A 45 -17.48 -2.92 -5.07
N ALA A 46 -18.24 -1.90 -4.70
CA ALA A 46 -17.72 -0.67 -4.09
C ALA A 46 -16.97 -0.94 -2.78
N GLN A 47 -17.47 -1.87 -1.96
CA GLN A 47 -16.87 -2.22 -0.68
C GLN A 47 -15.46 -2.79 -0.87
N ILE A 48 -15.29 -3.73 -1.81
CA ILE A 48 -13.98 -4.32 -2.10
C ILE A 48 -13.00 -3.26 -2.62
N ALA A 49 -13.48 -2.34 -3.46
CA ALA A 49 -12.67 -1.22 -3.92
C ALA A 49 -12.19 -0.36 -2.74
N ILE A 50 -13.09 0.01 -1.81
CA ILE A 50 -12.74 0.79 -0.62
C ILE A 50 -11.73 0.04 0.27
N GLU A 51 -11.96 -1.24 0.54
CA GLU A 51 -11.06 -2.06 1.35
C GLU A 51 -9.66 -2.13 0.76
N GLU A 52 -9.55 -2.40 -0.55
CA GLU A 52 -8.24 -2.50 -1.20
C GLU A 52 -7.55 -1.13 -1.29
N ALA A 53 -8.27 -0.06 -1.63
CA ALA A 53 -7.69 1.29 -1.62
C ALA A 53 -7.21 1.71 -0.23
N THR A 54 -7.97 1.36 0.81
CA THR A 54 -7.59 1.62 2.21
C THR A 54 -6.33 0.85 2.58
N ARG A 55 -6.27 -0.43 2.22
CA ARG A 55 -5.09 -1.28 2.47
C ARG A 55 -3.85 -0.71 1.78
N LEU A 56 -3.95 -0.34 0.50
CA LEU A 56 -2.84 0.23 -0.26
C LEU A 56 -2.39 1.58 0.31
N ALA A 57 -3.34 2.45 0.68
CA ALA A 57 -3.04 3.75 1.27
C ALA A 57 -2.33 3.62 2.63
N GLN A 58 -2.77 2.69 3.48
CA GLN A 58 -2.12 2.39 4.76
C GLN A 58 -0.68 1.91 4.57
N ILE A 59 -0.43 1.04 3.59
CA ILE A 59 0.93 0.57 3.27
C ILE A 59 1.81 1.74 2.84
N HIS A 60 1.33 2.61 1.94
CA HIS A 60 2.08 3.78 1.49
C HIS A 60 2.37 4.76 2.64
N VAL A 61 1.38 5.05 3.47
CA VAL A 61 1.58 5.96 4.61
C VAL A 61 2.53 5.38 5.64
N ALA A 62 2.51 4.06 5.89
CA ALA A 62 3.47 3.40 6.76
C ALA A 62 4.90 3.50 6.19
N ASP A 63 5.07 3.24 4.89
CA ASP A 63 6.35 3.39 4.19
C ASP A 63 6.89 4.83 4.27
N LEU A 64 6.05 5.83 3.97
CA LEU A 64 6.41 7.25 4.03
C LEU A 64 6.71 7.77 5.44
N ASN A 65 6.06 7.22 6.46
CA ASN A 65 6.32 7.57 7.85
C ASN A 65 7.51 6.80 8.45
N GLY A 66 8.15 5.90 7.69
CA GLY A 66 9.24 5.06 8.19
C GLY A 66 8.78 3.95 9.14
N ASP A 67 7.48 3.70 9.23
CA ASP A 67 6.86 2.50 9.84
C ASP A 67 6.93 1.31 8.85
N THR A 68 8.01 1.24 8.07
CA THR A 68 8.42 -0.02 7.45
C THR A 68 8.57 -1.03 8.58
N ALA A 69 7.58 -1.92 8.73
CA ALA A 69 7.80 -3.20 9.36
C ALA A 69 9.12 -3.69 8.79
N ALA A 70 10.16 -3.67 9.62
CA ALA A 70 11.50 -4.04 9.19
C ALA A 70 11.33 -5.44 8.61
N PHE A 71 11.35 -5.54 7.28
CA PHE A 71 11.59 -6.79 6.62
C PHE A 71 13.02 -7.13 7.04
N GLU A 72 13.15 -7.79 8.18
CA GLU A 72 14.36 -8.50 8.54
C GLU A 72 14.65 -9.37 7.32
N LYS A 73 15.72 -8.99 6.63
CA LYS A 73 16.24 -9.74 5.50
C LYS A 73 16.33 -11.19 5.98
N PRO A 74 15.75 -12.18 5.29
CA PRO A 74 15.82 -13.57 5.73
C PRO A 74 17.30 -13.88 5.95
N THR A 75 17.66 -14.18 7.20
CA THR A 75 19.00 -14.63 7.56
C THR A 75 19.26 -15.91 6.77
N GLU A 76 20.45 -16.05 6.19
CA GLU A 76 20.89 -17.18 5.36
C GLU A 76 20.80 -18.56 6.06
N ASP A 77 20.35 -18.62 7.32
CA ASP A 77 20.19 -19.83 8.13
C ASP A 77 18.91 -20.64 7.81
N GLU A 78 17.94 -20.08 7.08
CA GLU A 78 16.67 -20.78 6.74
C GLU A 78 16.61 -21.36 5.32
N VAL A 79 17.74 -21.78 4.74
CA VAL A 79 17.75 -22.57 3.49
C VAL A 79 18.12 -24.03 3.78
N PRO A 80 17.14 -24.94 4.03
CA PRO A 80 17.42 -26.37 4.16
C PRO A 80 17.53 -27.09 2.80
N PHE A 81 17.47 -26.37 1.67
CA PHE A 81 17.56 -26.97 0.34
C PHE A 81 19.01 -27.13 -0.12
N GLY A 82 19.59 -28.27 0.24
CA GLY A 82 20.28 -29.09 -0.76
C GLY A 82 21.79 -28.92 -0.92
N LYS A 83 22.58 -29.00 0.16
CA LYS A 83 23.98 -29.46 0.03
C LYS A 83 24.02 -30.98 -0.11
N ASN A 84 23.79 -31.48 -1.32
CA ASN A 84 24.26 -32.81 -1.71
C ASN A 84 24.56 -32.84 -3.22
N PRO A 85 25.71 -32.31 -3.68
CA PRO A 85 26.15 -32.56 -5.04
C PRO A 85 26.63 -34.01 -5.12
N ARG A 86 25.89 -34.85 -5.85
CA ARG A 86 26.39 -36.15 -6.31
C ARG A 86 27.26 -35.91 -7.53
N PHE A 87 28.56 -35.70 -7.31
CA PHE A 87 29.61 -35.97 -8.29
C PHE A 87 30.87 -36.41 -7.54
#